data_AF-A0A3B9HWP8-F1
#
_entry.id   AF-A0A3B9HWP8-F1
#
_cell.length_a   1.000
_cell.length_b   1.000
_cell.length_c   1.000
_cell.angle_alpha   90.00
_cell.angle_beta   90.00
_cell.angle_gamma   90.00
#
_symmetry.space_group_name_H-M   'P 1'
#
loop_
_entity.id
_entity.type
_entity.pdbx_description
1 polymer ?
#
loop_
_entity_poly.entity_id
_entity_poly.type
_entity_poly.pdbx_seq_one_letter_code
_entity_poly.pdbx_strand_id
1 'polypeptide(L)'
;MSIKSLSPAVKNSLIALGFVVAAVFAYYLSSVIAPFLISLVIAYVVNPVVRALVARKMPRPWAVLSVFLVCLVVFIIFVVPFSVTMVSEAGDLVAKLANLDVKKLAENYQGLGLDLYKRLEGIPYVKTYIDEFVQSERLREMAAQGVLVARDAAVTVFKKALGFVGGAFSGMLNMLLIPILVFYILLDIDAIFDSFKMLLPPDYRERVLTIIGKIDAQLNALLRGQLFANSIFALMMILALWISGLNFSLFLGLLSGIANFIPYLGGLFTIIFAVLIAIAQFGFSAALVVVMIKVAIAIAIIQTIDGWYLQPNVVGENAGLHPLVVMLALAIAASIAGIPGMLIAVPLTVILKVLGRELYHELYDPV
;
A
#
# COMPACT_ATOMS: atom_id res chain seq x y z
N MET A 1 22.06 42.93 17.86
CA MET A 1 20.62 43.26 17.87
C MET A 1 19.85 42.02 18.27
N SER A 2 19.01 42.09 19.30
CA SER A 2 18.17 40.97 19.72
C SER A 2 17.07 40.74 18.68
N ILE A 3 16.79 39.49 18.30
CA ILE A 3 15.69 39.12 17.38
C ILE A 3 14.33 39.66 17.88
N LYS A 4 14.22 39.94 19.18
CA LYS A 4 13.03 40.56 19.78
C LYS A 4 12.78 42.01 19.34
N SER A 5 13.80 42.75 18.86
CA SER A 5 13.67 44.16 18.47
C SER A 5 13.39 44.38 16.97
N LEU A 6 13.19 43.30 16.20
CA LEU A 6 12.90 43.40 14.76
C LEU A 6 11.43 43.72 14.51
N SER A 7 11.16 44.54 13.49
CA SER A 7 9.79 44.85 13.09
C SER A 7 9.06 43.57 12.60
N PRO A 8 7.73 43.49 12.76
CA PRO A 8 6.96 42.32 12.33
C PRO A 8 7.17 41.96 10.85
N ALA A 9 7.31 42.97 9.98
CA ALA A 9 7.61 42.78 8.57
C ALA A 9 8.96 42.09 8.35
N VAL A 10 10.01 42.51 9.05
CA VAL A 10 11.35 41.91 8.93
C VAL A 10 11.38 40.49 9.50
N LYS A 11 10.66 40.22 10.60
CA LYS A 11 10.47 38.84 11.10
C LYS A 11 9.77 37.95 10.07
N ASN A 12 8.69 38.42 9.45
CA ASN A 12 7.95 37.66 8.46
C ASN A 12 8.79 37.42 7.19
N SER A 13 9.56 38.40 6.74
CA SER A 13 10.50 38.25 5.62
C SER A 13 11.62 37.25 5.91
N LEU A 14 12.16 37.25 7.14
CA LEU A 14 13.17 36.27 7.56
C LEU A 14 12.60 34.85 7.65
N ILE A 15 11.36 34.70 8.13
CA ILE A 15 10.65 33.41 8.14
C ILE A 15 10.43 32.93 6.71
N ALA A 16 9.94 33.79 5.81
CA ALA A 16 9.73 33.45 4.40
C ALA A 16 11.05 33.06 3.70
N LEU A 17 12.12 33.81 3.95
CA LEU A 17 13.46 33.48 3.44
C LEU A 17 13.94 32.13 3.99
N GLY A 18 13.72 31.86 5.28
CA GLY A 18 14.01 30.56 5.89
C GLY A 18 13.26 29.42 5.21
N PHE A 19 11.98 29.59 4.90
CA PHE A 19 11.19 28.61 4.15
C PHE A 19 11.72 28.39 2.73
N VAL A 20 12.09 29.45 2.02
CA VAL A 20 12.64 29.34 0.66
C VAL A 20 13.98 28.61 0.67
N VAL A 21 14.88 28.97 1.60
CA VAL A 21 16.17 28.30 1.77
C VAL A 21 15.98 26.84 2.13
N ALA A 22 15.07 26.52 3.06
CA ALA A 22 14.73 25.14 3.42
C ALA A 22 14.17 24.35 2.23
N ALA A 23 13.32 24.96 1.40
CA ALA A 23 12.75 24.33 0.21
C ALA A 23 13.81 24.05 -0.87
N VAL A 24 14.72 24.99 -1.12
CA VAL A 24 15.84 24.80 -2.06
C VAL A 24 16.79 23.72 -1.54
N PHE A 25 17.11 23.74 -0.25
CA PHE A 25 17.95 22.72 0.36
C PHE A 25 17.29 21.33 0.30
N ALA A 26 15.98 21.26 0.56
CA ALA A 26 15.21 20.02 0.45
C ALA A 26 15.17 19.47 -0.98
N TYR A 27 15.15 20.33 -2.02
CA TYR A 27 15.23 19.90 -3.41
C TYR A 27 16.58 19.22 -3.71
N TYR A 28 17.70 19.85 -3.34
CA TYR A 28 19.04 19.31 -3.59
C TYR A 28 19.39 18.11 -2.69
N LEU A 29 18.84 18.06 -1.47
CA LEU A 29 19.01 16.93 -0.55
C LEU A 29 17.94 15.86 -0.71
N SER A 30 16.97 16.00 -1.62
CA SER A 30 15.85 15.06 -1.76
C SER A 30 16.30 13.60 -1.91
N SER A 31 17.43 13.37 -2.60
CA SER A 31 18.07 12.06 -2.75
C SER A 31 18.60 11.45 -1.46
N VAL A 32 18.93 12.27 -0.46
CA VAL A 32 19.43 11.87 0.88
C VAL A 32 18.31 11.89 1.93
N ILE A 33 17.34 12.79 1.78
CA ILE A 33 16.19 12.93 2.67
C ILE A 33 15.27 11.71 2.55
N ALA A 34 15.05 11.21 1.34
CA ALA A 34 14.18 10.05 1.12
C ALA A 34 14.60 8.81 1.94
N PRO A 35 15.84 8.29 1.85
CA PRO A 35 16.25 7.14 2.67
C PRO A 35 16.22 7.44 4.17
N PHE A 36 16.47 8.68 4.58
CA PHE A 36 16.35 9.10 5.98
C PHE A 36 14.89 9.04 6.48
N LEU A 37 13.95 9.62 5.74
CA LEU A 37 12.52 9.58 6.09
C LEU A 37 12.00 8.14 6.14
N ILE A 38 12.38 7.31 5.15
CA ILE A 38 12.03 5.88 5.14
C ILE A 38 12.60 5.19 6.38
N SER A 39 13.86 5.45 6.72
CA SER A 39 14.49 4.86 7.92
C SER A 39 13.79 5.28 9.21
N LEU A 40 13.31 6.52 9.29
CA LEU A 40 12.58 7.03 10.44
C LEU A 40 11.23 6.33 10.61
N VAL A 41 10.50 6.13 9.51
CA VAL A 41 9.23 5.37 9.51
C VAL A 41 9.47 3.91 9.90
N ILE A 42 10.48 3.25 9.33
CA ILE A 42 10.81 1.85 9.67
C ILE A 42 11.21 1.75 11.14
N ALA A 43 12.11 2.63 11.61
CA ALA A 43 12.51 2.66 13.01
C ALA A 43 11.30 2.86 13.93
N TYR A 44 10.39 3.76 13.58
CA TYR A 44 9.15 3.96 14.33
C TYR A 44 8.30 2.69 14.43
N VAL A 45 8.10 1.98 13.31
CA VAL A 45 7.33 0.72 13.27
C VAL A 45 8.00 -0.40 14.05
N VAL A 46 9.34 -0.47 14.03
CA VAL A 46 10.12 -1.55 14.67
C VAL A 46 10.37 -1.28 16.17
N ASN A 47 10.42 -0.02 16.59
CA ASN A 47 10.71 0.39 17.96
C ASN A 47 9.82 -0.27 19.04
N PRO A 48 8.51 -0.52 18.85
CA PRO A 48 7.70 -1.28 19.81
C PRO A 48 8.29 -2.65 20.16
N VAL A 49 8.87 -3.36 19.18
CA VAL A 49 9.52 -4.67 19.40
C VAL A 49 10.79 -4.49 20.23
N VAL A 50 11.62 -3.51 19.90
CA VAL A 50 12.83 -3.17 20.68
C VAL A 50 12.45 -2.81 22.11
N ARG A 51 11.44 -1.96 22.31
CA ARG A 51 10.93 -1.58 23.65
C ARG A 51 10.40 -2.76 24.44
N ALA A 52 9.73 -3.70 23.79
CA ALA A 52 9.27 -4.93 24.44
C ALA A 52 10.45 -5.80 24.94
N LEU A 53 11.55 -5.88 24.19
CA LEU A 53 12.77 -6.56 24.62
C LEU A 53 13.48 -5.81 25.76
N VAL A 54 13.56 -4.49 25.68
CA VAL A 54 14.13 -3.65 26.75
C VAL A 54 13.33 -3.78 28.05
N ALA A 55 12.00 -3.82 27.95
CA ALA A 55 11.12 -4.06 29.11
C ALA A 55 11.35 -5.43 29.77
N ARG A 56 11.90 -6.41 29.03
CA ARG A 56 12.34 -7.71 29.55
C ARG A 56 13.78 -7.68 30.11
N LYS A 57 14.29 -6.50 30.48
CA LYS A 57 15.63 -6.25 31.05
C LYS A 57 16.79 -6.46 30.08
N MET A 58 16.54 -6.52 28.77
CA MET A 58 17.63 -6.57 27.78
C MET A 58 18.22 -5.15 27.59
N PRO A 59 19.55 -4.96 27.67
CA PRO A 59 20.13 -3.65 27.40
C PRO A 59 19.86 -3.21 25.96
N ARG A 60 19.59 -1.91 25.76
CA ARG A 60 19.12 -1.37 24.48
C ARG A 60 19.97 -1.76 23.25
N PRO A 61 21.32 -1.71 23.29
CA PRO A 61 22.14 -2.12 22.14
C PRO A 61 21.91 -3.58 21.73
N TRP A 62 21.76 -4.47 22.72
CA TRP A 62 21.49 -5.89 22.48
C TRP A 62 20.07 -6.11 21.97
N ALA A 63 19.09 -5.37 22.47
CA ALA A 63 17.71 -5.44 21.95
C ALA A 63 17.65 -5.02 20.47
N VAL A 64 18.30 -3.91 20.10
CA VAL A 64 18.38 -3.45 18.71
C VAL A 64 19.12 -4.47 17.84
N LEU A 65 20.29 -4.94 18.27
CA LEU A 65 21.06 -5.94 17.53
C LEU A 65 20.27 -7.23 17.31
N SER A 66 19.54 -7.69 18.32
CA SER A 66 18.73 -8.91 18.23
C SER A 66 17.59 -8.76 17.22
N VAL A 67 16.89 -7.62 17.25
CA VAL A 67 15.85 -7.33 16.26
C VAL A 67 16.45 -7.28 14.85
N PHE A 68 17.60 -6.64 14.68
CA PHE A 68 18.29 -6.60 13.39
C PHE A 68 18.71 -7.98 12.90
N LEU A 69 19.27 -8.82 13.76
CA LEU A 69 19.65 -10.18 13.41
C LEU A 69 18.43 -11.04 13.04
N VAL A 70 17.34 -10.93 13.80
CA VAL A 70 16.09 -11.63 13.46
C VAL A 70 15.54 -11.12 12.13
N CYS A 71 15.49 -9.81 11.90
CA CYS A 71 15.06 -9.24 10.62
C CYS A 71 15.96 -9.70 9.47
N LEU A 72 17.28 -9.76 9.66
CA LEU A 72 18.24 -10.24 8.67
C LEU A 72 18.03 -11.73 8.37
N VAL A 73 17.83 -12.55 9.39
CA VAL A 73 17.55 -13.99 9.25
C VAL A 73 16.22 -14.20 8.53
N VAL A 74 15.17 -13.49 8.92
CA VAL A 74 13.87 -13.51 8.22
C VAL A 74 14.02 -13.04 6.77
N PHE A 75 14.83 -12.02 6.54
CA PHE A 75 15.09 -11.51 5.20
C PHE A 75 15.79 -12.56 4.32
N ILE A 76 16.83 -13.23 4.84
CA ILE A 76 17.59 -14.25 4.09
C ILE A 76 16.78 -15.53 3.91
N ILE A 77 16.08 -16.01 4.94
CA ILE A 77 15.39 -17.31 4.90
C ILE A 77 14.04 -17.21 4.19
N PHE A 78 13.30 -16.13 4.42
CA PHE A 78 11.96 -15.95 3.85
C PHE A 78 11.99 -14.98 2.69
N VAL A 79 12.39 -13.72 2.90
CA VAL A 79 12.19 -12.66 1.90
C VAL A 79 12.98 -12.90 0.62
N VAL A 80 14.23 -13.36 0.68
CA VAL A 80 15.05 -13.59 -0.51
C VAL A 80 14.48 -14.73 -1.37
N PRO A 81 14.30 -15.97 -0.87
CA PRO A 81 13.69 -17.04 -1.66
C PRO A 81 12.28 -16.69 -2.12
N PHE A 82 11.49 -16.07 -1.25
CA PHE A 82 10.15 -15.62 -1.58
C PHE A 82 10.17 -14.58 -2.71
N SER A 83 11.06 -13.59 -2.66
CA SER A 83 11.18 -12.56 -3.70
C SER A 83 11.58 -13.16 -5.05
N VAL A 84 12.46 -14.17 -5.07
CA VAL A 84 12.84 -14.88 -6.29
C VAL A 84 11.63 -15.61 -6.87
N THR A 85 10.88 -16.34 -6.04
CA THR A 85 9.65 -17.01 -6.47
C THR A 85 8.61 -16.01 -6.98
N MET A 86 8.41 -14.89 -6.29
CA MET A 86 7.48 -13.83 -6.71
C MET A 86 7.91 -13.15 -8.02
N VAL A 87 9.20 -12.89 -8.21
CA VAL A 87 9.73 -12.32 -9.46
C VAL A 87 9.58 -13.32 -10.60
N SER A 88 9.84 -14.61 -10.35
CA SER A 88 9.61 -15.68 -11.34
C SER A 88 8.13 -15.80 -11.70
N GLU A 89 7.26 -15.89 -10.71
CA GLU A 89 5.80 -15.98 -10.89
C GLU A 89 5.25 -14.75 -11.62
N ALA A 90 5.70 -13.56 -11.25
CA ALA A 90 5.34 -12.32 -11.93
C ALA A 90 5.89 -12.25 -13.35
N GLY A 91 7.10 -12.74 -13.60
CA GLY A 91 7.71 -12.84 -14.91
C GLY A 91 6.95 -13.79 -15.83
N ASP A 92 6.61 -14.98 -15.33
CA ASP A 92 5.78 -15.96 -16.01
C ASP A 92 4.39 -15.42 -16.30
N LEU A 93 3.80 -14.71 -15.34
CA LEU A 93 2.52 -14.04 -15.50
C LEU A 93 2.60 -12.98 -16.60
N VAL A 94 3.60 -12.11 -16.57
CA VAL A 94 3.82 -11.08 -17.60
C VAL A 94 4.02 -11.73 -18.96
N ALA A 95 4.79 -12.81 -19.07
CA ALA A 95 5.02 -13.53 -20.31
C ALA A 95 3.72 -14.17 -20.84
N LYS A 96 2.94 -14.82 -19.98
CA LYS A 96 1.63 -15.40 -20.32
C LYS A 96 0.65 -14.32 -20.80
N LEU A 97 0.59 -13.18 -20.12
CA LEU A 97 -0.26 -12.06 -20.51
C LEU A 97 0.23 -11.40 -21.81
N ALA A 98 1.54 -11.23 -21.98
CA ALA A 98 2.14 -10.63 -23.18
C ALA A 98 1.99 -11.51 -24.43
N ASN A 99 1.97 -12.83 -24.26
CA ASN A 99 1.77 -13.79 -25.34
C ASN A 99 0.30 -14.23 -25.49
N LEU A 100 -0.61 -13.61 -24.75
CA LEU A 100 -2.04 -13.88 -24.85
C LEU A 100 -2.54 -13.50 -26.26
N ASP A 101 -2.87 -14.51 -27.06
CA ASP A 101 -3.38 -14.33 -28.42
C ASP A 101 -4.88 -13.95 -28.36
N VAL A 102 -5.12 -12.64 -28.23
CA VAL A 102 -6.49 -12.11 -28.07
C VAL A 102 -7.35 -12.35 -29.31
N LYS A 103 -6.74 -12.51 -30.50
CA LYS A 103 -7.48 -12.84 -31.73
C LYS A 103 -7.99 -14.27 -31.71
N LYS A 104 -7.12 -15.25 -31.41
CA LYS A 104 -7.56 -16.64 -31.22
C LYS A 104 -8.56 -16.78 -30.08
N LEU A 105 -8.38 -16.00 -29.02
CA LEU A 105 -9.33 -15.96 -27.92
C LEU A 105 -10.71 -15.46 -28.40
N ALA A 106 -10.76 -14.35 -29.14
CA ALA A 106 -11.98 -13.80 -29.72
C ALA A 106 -12.67 -14.75 -30.72
N GLU A 107 -11.91 -15.57 -31.44
CA GLU A 107 -12.44 -16.62 -32.32
C GLU A 107 -13.06 -17.79 -31.50
N ASN A 108 -12.48 -18.12 -30.34
CA ASN A 108 -12.98 -19.18 -29.44
C ASN A 108 -14.22 -18.78 -28.61
N TYR A 109 -14.72 -17.54 -28.74
CA TYR A 109 -15.92 -17.06 -28.03
C TYR A 109 -17.18 -17.86 -28.36
N GLN A 110 -17.28 -18.37 -29.60
CA GLN A 110 -18.35 -19.30 -29.99
C GLN A 110 -18.30 -20.61 -29.22
N GLY A 111 -17.08 -21.07 -28.85
CA GLY A 111 -16.87 -22.26 -28.02
C GLY A 111 -17.41 -22.09 -26.60
N LEU A 112 -17.25 -20.89 -26.00
CA LEU A 112 -17.86 -20.57 -24.70
C LEU A 112 -19.39 -20.61 -24.77
N GLY A 113 -19.97 -20.03 -25.83
CA GLY A 113 -21.41 -20.10 -26.10
C GLY A 113 -21.92 -21.54 -26.25
N LEU A 114 -21.22 -22.36 -27.03
CA LEU A 114 -21.57 -23.77 -27.24
C LEU A 114 -21.41 -24.63 -25.98
N ASP A 115 -20.36 -24.41 -25.18
CA ASP A 115 -20.12 -25.14 -23.93
C ASP A 115 -21.15 -24.78 -22.86
N LEU A 116 -21.51 -23.49 -22.76
CA LEU A 116 -22.58 -23.04 -21.88
C LEU A 116 -23.94 -23.56 -22.37
N TYR A 117 -24.19 -23.55 -23.67
CA TYR A 117 -25.40 -24.12 -24.28
C TYR A 117 -25.57 -25.59 -23.88
N LYS A 118 -24.52 -26.40 -24.00
CA LYS A 118 -24.55 -27.83 -23.60
C LYS A 118 -24.74 -28.04 -22.09
N ARG A 119 -24.18 -27.16 -21.26
CA ARG A 119 -24.29 -27.26 -19.78
C ARG A 119 -25.61 -26.73 -19.24
N LEU A 120 -26.29 -25.85 -19.98
CA LEU A 120 -27.50 -25.15 -19.55
C LEU A 120 -28.74 -25.52 -20.41
N GLU A 121 -28.65 -26.60 -21.19
CA GLU A 121 -29.69 -27.07 -22.12
C GLU A 121 -31.06 -27.30 -21.44
N GLY A 122 -31.06 -27.54 -20.12
CA GLY A 122 -32.28 -27.71 -19.31
C GLY A 122 -32.98 -26.42 -18.85
N ILE A 123 -32.47 -25.23 -19.16
CA ILE A 123 -33.05 -23.94 -18.71
C ILE A 123 -33.55 -23.13 -19.93
N PRO A 124 -34.87 -23.11 -20.22
CA PRO A 124 -35.44 -22.56 -21.46
C PRO A 124 -35.10 -21.09 -21.72
N TYR A 125 -35.02 -20.27 -20.67
CA TYR A 125 -34.75 -18.84 -20.77
C TYR A 125 -33.28 -18.52 -21.11
N VAL A 126 -32.34 -19.40 -20.76
CA VAL A 126 -30.91 -19.14 -20.93
C VAL A 126 -30.49 -19.27 -22.40
N LYS A 127 -31.16 -20.14 -23.17
CA LYS A 127 -30.88 -20.41 -24.58
C LYS A 127 -31.01 -19.16 -25.45
N THR A 128 -32.09 -18.38 -25.29
CA THR A 128 -32.33 -17.16 -26.06
C THR A 128 -31.24 -16.11 -25.83
N TYR A 129 -30.79 -15.95 -24.58
CA TYR A 129 -29.70 -15.01 -24.26
C TYR A 129 -28.34 -15.50 -24.76
N ILE A 130 -28.07 -16.82 -24.76
CA ILE A 130 -26.83 -17.37 -25.32
C ILE A 130 -26.78 -17.14 -26.84
N ASP A 131 -27.88 -17.36 -27.56
CA ASP A 131 -27.92 -17.16 -29.02
C ASP A 131 -27.68 -15.69 -29.40
N GLU A 132 -28.28 -14.74 -28.68
CA GLU A 132 -28.06 -13.30 -28.89
C GLU A 132 -26.62 -12.87 -28.51
N PHE A 133 -26.07 -13.45 -27.45
CA PHE A 133 -24.70 -13.19 -26.99
C PHE A 133 -23.66 -13.73 -27.98
N VAL A 134 -23.87 -14.92 -28.55
CA VAL A 134 -22.97 -15.61 -29.50
C VAL A 134 -22.93 -14.93 -30.87
N GLN A 135 -24.05 -14.36 -31.32
CA GLN A 135 -24.15 -13.76 -32.66
C GLN A 135 -23.73 -12.29 -32.74
N SER A 136 -23.51 -11.61 -31.61
CA SER A 136 -23.20 -10.18 -31.61
C SER A 136 -21.71 -9.89 -31.90
N GLU A 137 -21.44 -9.42 -33.11
CA GLU A 137 -20.09 -9.05 -33.54
C GLU A 137 -19.50 -7.88 -32.71
N ARG A 138 -20.37 -6.99 -32.24
CA ARG A 138 -20.01 -5.85 -31.39
C ARG A 138 -19.53 -6.26 -30.00
N LEU A 139 -20.13 -7.27 -29.36
CA LEU A 139 -19.65 -7.74 -28.05
C LEU A 139 -18.29 -8.43 -28.17
N ARG A 140 -18.04 -9.13 -29.28
CA ARG A 140 -16.72 -9.73 -29.59
C ARG A 140 -15.63 -8.66 -29.66
N GLU A 141 -15.85 -7.59 -30.42
CA GLU A 141 -14.88 -6.50 -30.54
C GLU A 141 -14.65 -5.77 -29.22
N MET A 142 -15.72 -5.47 -28.46
CA MET A 142 -15.61 -4.83 -27.15
C MET A 142 -14.89 -5.71 -26.12
N ALA A 143 -15.17 -7.01 -26.10
CA ALA A 143 -14.48 -7.95 -25.21
C ALA A 143 -12.99 -8.07 -25.57
N ALA A 144 -12.67 -8.23 -26.86
CA ALA A 144 -11.28 -8.29 -27.32
C ALA A 144 -10.50 -7.01 -26.99
N GLN A 145 -11.11 -5.85 -27.23
CA GLN A 145 -10.50 -4.56 -26.93
C GLN A 145 -10.34 -4.35 -25.40
N GLY A 146 -11.34 -4.73 -24.61
CA GLY A 146 -11.27 -4.67 -23.15
C GLY A 146 -10.15 -5.55 -22.57
N VAL A 147 -9.99 -6.77 -23.10
CA VAL A 147 -8.90 -7.67 -22.72
C VAL A 147 -7.54 -7.09 -23.10
N LEU A 148 -7.39 -6.48 -24.28
CA LEU A 148 -6.14 -5.84 -24.70
C LEU A 148 -5.75 -4.68 -23.77
N VAL A 149 -6.69 -3.76 -23.50
CA VAL A 149 -6.43 -2.61 -22.62
C VAL A 149 -6.09 -3.08 -21.20
N ALA A 150 -6.85 -4.03 -20.65
CA ALA A 150 -6.59 -4.56 -19.32
C ALA A 150 -5.24 -5.30 -19.24
N ARG A 151 -4.91 -6.11 -20.26
CA ARG A 151 -3.64 -6.80 -20.40
C ARG A 151 -2.46 -5.82 -20.44
N ASP A 152 -2.52 -4.81 -21.28
CA ASP A 152 -1.42 -3.87 -21.45
C ASP A 152 -1.21 -3.00 -20.21
N ALA A 153 -2.30 -2.59 -19.55
CA ALA A 153 -2.25 -1.93 -18.25
C ALA A 153 -1.60 -2.84 -17.19
N ALA A 154 -2.06 -4.09 -17.09
CA ALA A 154 -1.53 -5.06 -16.14
C ALA A 154 -0.03 -5.37 -16.37
N VAL A 155 0.38 -5.61 -17.62
CA VAL A 155 1.78 -5.84 -17.99
C VAL A 155 2.63 -4.62 -17.66
N THR A 156 2.13 -3.41 -17.92
CA THR A 156 2.85 -2.17 -17.59
C THR A 156 3.03 -2.01 -16.09
N VAL A 157 1.96 -2.22 -15.31
CA VAL A 157 2.01 -2.15 -13.84
C VAL A 157 2.99 -3.19 -13.28
N PHE A 158 2.95 -4.43 -13.76
CA PHE A 158 3.90 -5.46 -13.31
C PHE A 158 5.33 -5.15 -13.69
N LYS A 159 5.60 -4.74 -14.93
CA LYS A 159 6.96 -4.35 -15.34
C LYS A 159 7.50 -3.20 -14.49
N LYS A 160 6.66 -2.22 -14.13
CA LYS A 160 7.04 -1.14 -13.22
C LYS A 160 7.29 -1.65 -11.79
N ALA A 161 6.43 -2.52 -11.27
CA ALA A 161 6.61 -3.10 -9.93
C ALA A 161 7.88 -3.97 -9.86
N LEU A 162 8.11 -4.83 -10.86
CA LEU A 162 9.33 -5.63 -10.99
C LEU A 162 10.57 -4.78 -11.19
N GLY A 163 10.48 -3.71 -12.01
CA GLY A 163 11.55 -2.75 -12.19
C GLY A 163 11.88 -1.98 -10.91
N PHE A 164 10.88 -1.66 -10.08
CA PHE A 164 11.09 -1.06 -8.76
C PHE A 164 11.80 -2.01 -7.81
N VAL A 165 11.35 -3.27 -7.74
CA VAL A 165 11.99 -4.30 -6.90
C VAL A 165 13.42 -4.57 -7.39
N GLY A 166 13.60 -4.86 -8.68
CA GLY A 166 14.93 -5.07 -9.29
C GLY A 166 15.83 -3.84 -9.18
N GLY A 167 15.27 -2.63 -9.29
CA GLY A 167 15.96 -1.37 -9.04
C GLY A 167 16.44 -1.24 -7.60
N ALA A 168 15.58 -1.58 -6.62
CA ALA A 168 15.94 -1.59 -5.20
C ALA A 168 17.10 -2.58 -4.91
N PHE A 169 17.07 -3.76 -5.53
CA PHE A 169 18.18 -4.73 -5.43
C PHE A 169 19.45 -4.26 -6.17
N SER A 170 19.34 -3.67 -7.36
CA SER A 170 20.52 -3.14 -8.08
C SER A 170 21.16 -1.92 -7.39
N GLY A 171 20.36 -1.14 -6.67
CA GLY A 171 20.78 -0.03 -5.83
C GLY A 171 21.25 -0.44 -4.43
N MET A 172 21.62 -1.71 -4.21
CA MET A 172 21.99 -2.27 -2.90
C MET A 172 23.02 -1.44 -2.11
N LEU A 173 23.96 -0.75 -2.78
CA LEU A 173 24.90 0.18 -2.14
C LEU A 173 24.21 1.40 -1.51
N ASN A 174 23.18 1.97 -2.16
CA ASN A 174 22.38 3.06 -1.59
C ASN A 174 21.33 2.54 -0.60
N MET A 175 20.87 1.30 -0.77
CA MET A 175 19.88 0.68 0.11
C MET A 175 20.48 0.23 1.45
N LEU A 176 21.80 -0.04 1.52
CA LEU A 176 22.55 -0.28 2.76
C LEU A 176 22.47 0.88 3.75
N LEU A 177 22.28 2.11 3.26
CA LEU A 177 22.14 3.27 4.11
C LEU A 177 20.89 3.18 5.00
N ILE A 178 19.77 2.66 4.47
CA ILE A 178 18.50 2.57 5.21
C ILE A 178 18.63 1.70 6.48
N PRO A 179 19.06 0.42 6.43
CA PRO A 179 19.21 -0.39 7.64
C PRO A 179 20.26 0.19 8.59
N ILE A 180 21.32 0.82 8.09
CA ILE A 180 22.30 1.51 8.95
C ILE A 180 21.61 2.68 9.69
N LEU A 181 20.86 3.52 9.00
CA LEU A 181 20.12 4.62 9.61
C LEU A 181 19.07 4.11 10.60
N VAL A 182 18.30 3.08 10.24
CA VAL A 182 17.34 2.44 11.16
C VAL A 182 18.05 1.94 12.41
N PHE A 183 19.24 1.35 12.29
CA PHE A 183 20.02 0.84 13.41
C PHE A 183 20.40 1.96 14.37
N TYR A 184 21.01 3.03 13.85
CA TYR A 184 21.41 4.18 14.66
C TYR A 184 20.21 4.93 15.26
N ILE A 185 19.13 5.15 14.48
CA ILE A 185 17.90 5.78 14.98
C ILE A 185 17.31 4.94 16.11
N LEU A 186 17.26 3.61 15.99
CA LEU A 186 16.74 2.74 17.04
C LEU A 186 17.66 2.69 18.28
N LEU A 187 18.97 2.72 18.08
CA LEU A 187 19.94 2.73 19.17
C LEU A 187 19.77 4.00 20.02
N ASP A 188 19.69 5.15 19.36
CA ASP A 188 19.77 6.47 20.00
C ASP A 188 18.43 7.21 20.05
N ILE A 189 17.30 6.54 19.79
CA ILE A 189 15.98 7.22 19.67
C ILE A 189 15.63 8.09 20.90
N ASP A 190 16.02 7.64 22.10
CA ASP A 190 15.73 8.35 23.34
C ASP A 190 16.60 9.62 23.44
N ALA A 191 17.88 9.52 23.09
CA ALA A 191 18.81 10.66 23.05
C ALA A 191 18.44 11.67 21.95
N ILE A 192 17.98 11.19 20.79
CA ILE A 192 17.45 12.02 19.71
C ILE A 192 16.22 12.79 20.20
N PHE A 193 15.30 12.11 20.89
CA PHE A 193 14.09 12.74 21.42
C PHE A 193 14.39 13.72 22.55
N ASP A 194 15.34 13.43 23.42
CA ASP A 194 15.77 14.35 24.47
C ASP A 194 16.47 15.59 23.91
N SER A 195 17.30 15.42 22.89
CA SER A 195 17.90 16.55 22.15
C SER A 195 16.82 17.39 21.47
N PHE A 196 15.81 16.76 20.89
CA PHE A 196 14.66 17.45 20.31
C PHE A 196 13.89 18.29 21.35
N LYS A 197 13.67 17.77 22.57
CA LYS A 197 13.04 18.54 23.67
C LYS A 197 13.81 19.80 24.02
N MET A 198 15.14 19.77 23.92
CA MET A 198 16.00 20.93 24.23
C MET A 198 15.88 22.04 23.18
N LEU A 199 15.54 21.70 21.93
CA LEU A 199 15.30 22.67 20.85
C LEU A 199 13.96 23.43 21.02
N LEU A 200 13.02 22.87 21.80
CA LEU A 200 11.73 23.50 22.05
C LEU A 200 11.87 24.68 23.03
N PRO A 201 11.33 25.86 22.70
CA PRO A 201 11.28 26.98 23.64
C PRO A 201 10.57 26.56 24.94
N PRO A 202 11.06 26.99 26.12
CA PRO A 202 10.50 26.57 27.41
C PRO A 202 8.99 26.78 27.51
N ASP A 203 8.50 27.93 27.03
CA ASP A 203 7.09 28.35 27.12
C ASP A 203 6.13 27.44 26.32
N TYR A 204 6.62 26.76 25.28
CA TYR A 204 5.80 25.92 24.40
C TYR A 204 6.11 24.43 24.53
N ARG A 205 7.11 24.05 25.36
CA ARG A 205 7.64 22.68 25.41
C ARG A 205 6.58 21.64 25.79
N GLU A 206 5.85 21.87 26.88
CA GLU A 206 4.82 20.95 27.36
C GLU A 206 3.71 20.77 26.32
N ARG A 207 3.30 21.88 25.69
CA ARG A 207 2.29 21.88 24.64
C ARG A 207 2.72 21.06 23.43
N VAL A 208 3.91 21.32 22.89
CA VAL A 208 4.44 20.57 21.74
C VAL A 208 4.59 19.08 22.07
N LEU A 209 5.04 18.73 23.28
CA LEU A 209 5.14 17.33 23.69
C LEU A 209 3.77 16.64 23.81
N THR A 210 2.76 17.37 24.26
CA THR A 210 1.37 16.87 24.29
C THR A 210 0.85 16.59 22.87
N ILE A 211 1.10 17.50 21.92
CA ILE A 211 0.71 17.31 20.52
C ILE A 211 1.45 16.11 19.90
N ILE A 212 2.76 15.99 20.13
CA ILE A 212 3.55 14.86 19.66
C ILE A 212 3.03 13.55 20.24
N GLY A 213 2.68 13.51 21.53
CA GLY A 213 2.07 12.33 22.15
C GLY A 213 0.74 11.92 21.51
N LYS A 214 -0.11 12.90 21.16
CA LYS A 214 -1.37 12.66 20.44
C LYS A 214 -1.14 12.10 19.03
N ILE A 215 -0.14 12.63 18.32
CA ILE A 215 0.26 12.13 16.99
C ILE A 215 0.81 10.71 17.10
N ASP A 216 1.74 10.45 18.02
CA ASP A 216 2.35 9.14 18.25
C ASP A 216 1.28 8.08 18.54
N ALA A 217 0.34 8.36 19.44
CA ALA A 217 -0.73 7.44 19.77
C ALA A 217 -1.59 7.07 18.54
N GLN A 218 -1.99 8.05 17.72
CA GLN A 218 -2.81 7.81 16.53
C GLN A 218 -2.03 7.09 15.42
N LEU A 219 -0.77 7.47 15.17
CA LEU A 219 0.06 6.79 14.17
C LEU A 219 0.39 5.35 14.59
N ASN A 220 0.67 5.12 15.88
CA ASN A 220 0.92 3.78 16.40
C ASN A 220 -0.33 2.89 16.31
N ALA A 221 -1.52 3.43 16.57
CA ALA A 221 -2.77 2.70 16.39
C ALA A 221 -3.02 2.38 14.91
N LEU A 222 -2.87 3.36 14.03
CA LEU A 222 -3.07 3.23 12.58
C LEU A 222 -2.13 2.17 11.98
N LEU A 223 -0.82 2.28 12.21
CA LEU A 223 0.17 1.39 11.58
C LEU A 223 0.01 -0.06 12.05
N ARG A 224 -0.24 -0.29 13.35
CA ARG A 224 -0.48 -1.64 13.89
C ARG A 224 -1.80 -2.22 13.36
N GLY A 225 -2.84 -1.40 13.33
CA GLY A 225 -4.11 -1.79 12.74
C GLY A 225 -3.95 -2.20 11.28
N GLN A 226 -3.28 -1.39 10.47
CA GLN A 226 -3.07 -1.66 9.04
C GLN A 226 -2.26 -2.94 8.83
N LEU A 227 -1.16 -3.13 9.58
CA LEU A 227 -0.37 -4.36 9.49
C LEU A 227 -1.21 -5.60 9.80
N PHE A 228 -2.03 -5.54 10.85
CA PHE A 228 -2.89 -6.66 11.25
C PHE A 228 -3.99 -6.93 10.22
N ALA A 229 -4.77 -5.91 9.85
CA ALA A 229 -5.85 -6.04 8.87
C ALA A 229 -5.34 -6.50 7.50
N ASN A 230 -4.26 -5.90 6.99
CA ASN A 230 -3.71 -6.25 5.69
C ASN A 230 -3.13 -7.66 5.65
N SER A 231 -2.61 -8.16 6.78
CA SER A 231 -2.17 -9.56 6.90
C SER A 231 -3.36 -10.52 6.82
N ILE A 232 -4.45 -10.23 7.52
CA ILE A 232 -5.69 -11.03 7.44
C ILE A 232 -6.27 -10.98 6.03
N PHE A 233 -6.36 -9.78 5.46
CA PHE A 233 -6.84 -9.56 4.10
C PHE A 233 -6.04 -10.38 3.08
N ALA A 234 -4.70 -10.32 3.16
CA ALA A 234 -3.82 -11.10 2.28
C ALA A 234 -4.10 -12.60 2.40
N LEU A 235 -4.15 -13.13 3.64
CA LEU A 235 -4.40 -14.55 3.88
C LEU A 235 -5.75 -15.00 3.31
N MET A 236 -6.81 -14.23 3.55
CA MET A 236 -8.13 -14.50 2.99
C MET A 236 -8.10 -14.52 1.46
N MET A 237 -7.39 -13.56 0.84
CA MET A 237 -7.30 -13.47 -0.61
C MET A 237 -6.48 -14.61 -1.22
N ILE A 238 -5.37 -15.01 -0.61
CA ILE A 238 -4.57 -16.18 -1.03
C ILE A 238 -5.47 -17.42 -1.03
N LEU A 239 -6.17 -17.67 0.08
CA LEU A 239 -7.03 -18.85 0.23
C LEU A 239 -8.18 -18.84 -0.77
N ALA A 240 -8.84 -17.69 -0.95
CA ALA A 240 -9.94 -17.54 -1.91
C ALA A 240 -9.52 -17.83 -3.36
N LEU A 241 -8.39 -17.26 -3.79
CA LEU A 241 -7.88 -17.46 -5.14
C LEU A 241 -7.39 -18.90 -5.34
N TRP A 242 -6.74 -19.48 -4.33
CA TRP A 242 -6.29 -20.87 -4.35
C TRP A 242 -7.47 -21.85 -4.46
N ILE A 243 -8.51 -21.69 -3.64
CA ILE A 243 -9.73 -22.50 -3.68
C ILE A 243 -10.46 -22.34 -5.02
N SER A 244 -10.38 -21.16 -5.63
CA SER A 244 -10.96 -20.90 -6.96
C SER A 244 -10.20 -21.60 -8.09
N GLY A 245 -9.01 -22.18 -7.82
CA GLY A 245 -8.19 -22.86 -8.81
C GLY A 245 -7.35 -21.92 -9.67
N LEU A 246 -7.19 -20.66 -9.26
CA LEU A 246 -6.33 -19.70 -9.95
C LEU A 246 -4.87 -19.95 -9.61
N ASN A 247 -4.04 -19.98 -10.65
CA ASN A 247 -2.59 -19.93 -10.49
C ASN A 247 -2.16 -18.57 -9.90
N PHE A 248 -0.97 -18.54 -9.29
CA PHE A 248 -0.40 -17.33 -8.69
C PHE A 248 -1.21 -16.76 -7.52
N SER A 249 -2.03 -17.59 -6.84
CA SER A 249 -2.86 -17.17 -5.71
C SER A 249 -2.03 -16.57 -4.56
N LEU A 250 -0.86 -17.14 -4.26
CA LEU A 250 0.07 -16.63 -3.27
C LEU A 250 0.56 -15.22 -3.62
N PHE A 251 1.06 -15.06 -4.85
CA PHE A 251 1.54 -13.77 -5.35
C PHE A 251 0.44 -12.70 -5.34
N LEU A 252 -0.73 -13.01 -5.92
CA LEU A 252 -1.83 -12.06 -6.01
C LEU A 252 -2.39 -11.68 -4.64
N GLY A 253 -2.56 -12.66 -3.74
CA GLY A 253 -3.10 -12.38 -2.41
C GLY A 253 -2.14 -11.53 -1.56
N LEU A 254 -0.82 -11.73 -1.68
CA LEU A 254 0.17 -10.90 -1.00
C LEU A 254 0.28 -9.51 -1.63
N LEU A 255 0.31 -9.42 -2.96
CA LEU A 255 0.27 -8.13 -3.66
C LEU A 255 -0.98 -7.33 -3.26
N SER A 256 -2.11 -8.02 -3.12
CA SER A 256 -3.37 -7.44 -2.70
C SER A 256 -3.32 -6.89 -1.28
N GLY A 257 -2.79 -7.66 -0.31
CA GLY A 257 -2.60 -7.19 1.05
C GLY A 257 -1.64 -6.00 1.15
N ILE A 258 -0.54 -5.99 0.38
CA ILE A 258 0.39 -4.86 0.31
C ILE A 258 -0.31 -3.63 -0.30
N ALA A 259 -1.05 -3.82 -1.39
CA ALA A 259 -1.80 -2.73 -2.02
C ALA A 259 -2.92 -2.21 -1.11
N ASN A 260 -3.45 -3.02 -0.19
CA ASN A 260 -4.49 -2.63 0.77
C ASN A 260 -4.01 -1.63 1.84
N PHE A 261 -2.70 -1.35 1.95
CA PHE A 261 -2.21 -0.16 2.68
C PHE A 261 -2.77 1.13 2.11
N ILE A 262 -3.07 1.15 0.82
CA ILE A 262 -3.80 2.22 0.18
C ILE A 262 -5.27 1.78 0.09
N PRO A 263 -6.21 2.49 0.77
CA PRO A 263 -7.61 2.11 0.79
C PRO A 263 -8.17 1.80 -0.60
N TYR A 264 -8.90 0.69 -0.70
CA TYR A 264 -9.55 0.16 -1.91
C TYR A 264 -8.62 -0.36 -3.02
N LEU A 265 -7.31 -0.09 -2.98
CA LEU A 265 -6.40 -0.57 -4.02
C LEU A 265 -6.19 -2.09 -3.98
N GLY A 266 -6.13 -2.72 -2.81
CA GLY A 266 -5.95 -4.17 -2.69
C GLY A 266 -6.98 -4.97 -3.49
N GLY A 267 -8.26 -4.73 -3.22
CA GLY A 267 -9.37 -5.35 -3.96
C GLY A 267 -9.34 -5.04 -5.45
N LEU A 268 -9.09 -3.79 -5.84
CA LEU A 268 -9.05 -3.36 -7.24
C LEU A 268 -7.94 -4.08 -8.03
N PHE A 269 -6.73 -4.15 -7.46
CA PHE A 269 -5.62 -4.89 -8.07
C PHE A 269 -6.00 -6.36 -8.25
N THR A 270 -6.61 -6.96 -7.23
CA THR A 270 -6.99 -8.38 -7.30
C THR A 270 -7.99 -8.66 -8.40
N ILE A 271 -9.03 -7.83 -8.54
CA ILE A 271 -10.05 -8.02 -9.58
C ILE A 271 -9.38 -8.00 -10.96
N ILE A 272 -8.57 -6.98 -11.25
CA ILE A 272 -7.93 -6.82 -12.55
C ILE A 272 -7.06 -8.05 -12.87
N PHE A 273 -6.20 -8.46 -11.94
CA PHE A 273 -5.27 -9.55 -12.19
C PHE A 273 -5.93 -10.92 -12.17
N ALA A 274 -6.89 -11.16 -11.28
CA ALA A 274 -7.61 -12.42 -11.23
C ALA A 274 -8.39 -12.67 -12.53
N VAL A 275 -9.03 -11.63 -13.09
CA VAL A 275 -9.73 -11.72 -14.40
C VAL A 275 -8.75 -12.11 -15.50
N LEU A 276 -7.62 -11.40 -15.61
CA LEU A 276 -6.64 -11.63 -16.66
C LEU A 276 -6.00 -13.02 -16.55
N ILE A 277 -5.71 -13.48 -15.34
CA ILE A 277 -5.16 -14.81 -15.09
C ILE A 277 -6.20 -15.88 -15.38
N ALA A 278 -7.45 -15.68 -14.99
CA ALA A 278 -8.52 -16.61 -15.29
C ALA A 278 -8.65 -16.78 -16.81
N ILE A 279 -8.65 -15.68 -17.57
CA ILE A 279 -8.69 -15.71 -19.03
C ILE A 279 -7.45 -16.41 -19.60
N ALA A 280 -6.25 -16.10 -19.10
CA ALA A 280 -5.02 -16.72 -19.57
C ALA A 280 -4.93 -18.22 -19.27
N GLN A 281 -5.49 -18.66 -18.15
CA GLN A 281 -5.42 -20.04 -17.68
C GLN A 281 -6.52 -20.91 -18.30
N PHE A 282 -7.74 -20.40 -18.44
CA PHE A 282 -8.92 -21.18 -18.82
C PHE A 282 -9.44 -20.85 -20.23
N GLY A 283 -8.94 -19.79 -20.86
CA GLY A 283 -9.49 -19.27 -22.13
C GLY A 283 -10.96 -18.84 -21.99
N PHE A 284 -11.64 -18.54 -23.10
CA PHE A 284 -13.10 -18.43 -23.09
C PHE A 284 -13.72 -19.84 -23.09
N SER A 285 -13.73 -20.49 -21.93
CA SER A 285 -14.42 -21.77 -21.67
C SER A 285 -15.48 -21.65 -20.59
N ALA A 286 -16.37 -22.64 -20.46
CA ALA A 286 -17.31 -22.68 -19.32
C ALA A 286 -16.58 -22.72 -17.97
N ALA A 287 -15.34 -23.26 -17.92
CA ALA A 287 -14.52 -23.25 -16.72
C ALA A 287 -14.13 -21.83 -16.28
N LEU A 288 -13.87 -20.91 -17.24
CA LEU A 288 -13.64 -19.50 -16.94
C LEU A 288 -14.82 -18.90 -16.19
N VAL A 289 -16.05 -19.12 -16.66
CA VAL A 289 -17.26 -18.57 -16.02
C VAL A 289 -17.41 -19.08 -14.60
N VAL A 290 -17.21 -20.37 -14.37
CA VAL A 290 -17.27 -20.97 -13.03
C VAL A 290 -16.22 -20.37 -12.10
N VAL A 291 -14.97 -20.23 -12.56
CA VAL A 291 -13.88 -19.65 -11.75
C VAL A 291 -14.16 -18.17 -11.47
N MET A 292 -14.61 -17.41 -12.47
CA MET A 292 -14.95 -16.00 -12.31
C MET A 292 -16.07 -15.77 -11.30
N ILE A 293 -17.09 -16.62 -11.29
CA ILE A 293 -18.16 -16.57 -10.28
C ILE A 293 -17.59 -16.85 -8.89
N LYS A 294 -16.77 -17.89 -8.72
CA LYS A 294 -16.13 -18.21 -7.42
C LYS A 294 -15.29 -17.05 -6.91
N VAL A 295 -14.46 -16.46 -7.79
CA VAL A 295 -13.60 -15.32 -7.47
C VAL A 295 -14.43 -14.09 -7.12
N ALA A 296 -15.46 -13.77 -7.91
CA ALA A 296 -16.33 -12.63 -7.65
C ALA A 296 -17.04 -12.74 -6.30
N ILE A 297 -17.58 -13.93 -5.98
CA ILE A 297 -18.21 -14.20 -4.68
C ILE A 297 -17.18 -14.04 -3.55
N ALA A 298 -16.00 -14.64 -3.70
CA ALA A 298 -14.97 -14.56 -2.68
C ALA A 298 -14.50 -13.12 -2.44
N ILE A 299 -14.25 -12.35 -3.50
CA ILE A 299 -13.88 -10.93 -3.42
C ILE A 299 -15.01 -10.13 -2.76
N ALA A 300 -16.27 -10.36 -3.12
CA ALA A 300 -17.40 -9.66 -2.51
C ALA A 300 -17.48 -9.92 -0.99
N ILE A 301 -17.29 -11.17 -0.56
CA ILE A 301 -17.25 -11.53 0.86
C ILE A 301 -16.06 -10.85 1.56
N ILE A 302 -14.86 -10.97 0.99
CA ILE A 302 -13.64 -10.41 1.58
C ILE A 302 -13.71 -8.88 1.66
N GLN A 303 -14.18 -8.20 0.62
CA GLN A 303 -14.33 -6.75 0.60
C GLN A 303 -15.39 -6.26 1.61
N THR A 304 -16.44 -7.07 1.82
CA THR A 304 -17.44 -6.76 2.86
C THR A 304 -16.83 -6.90 4.25
N ILE A 305 -16.06 -7.97 4.49
CA ILE A 305 -15.33 -8.16 5.75
C ILE A 305 -14.33 -7.03 5.97
N ASP A 306 -13.58 -6.65 4.93
CA ASP A 306 -12.63 -5.55 4.99
C ASP A 306 -13.31 -4.23 5.31
N GLY A 307 -14.34 -3.86 4.55
CA GLY A 307 -15.02 -2.58 4.70
C GLY A 307 -15.82 -2.44 6.00
N TRP A 308 -16.41 -3.52 6.52
CA TRP A 308 -17.28 -3.46 7.69
C TRP A 308 -16.60 -3.83 9.01
N TYR A 309 -15.54 -4.65 8.96
CA TYR A 309 -14.86 -5.13 10.16
C TYR A 309 -13.40 -4.71 10.22
N LEU A 310 -12.60 -4.94 9.17
CA LEU A 310 -11.17 -4.66 9.26
C LEU A 310 -10.90 -3.15 9.26
N GLN A 311 -11.42 -2.40 8.28
CA GLN A 311 -11.14 -0.98 8.14
C GLN A 311 -11.66 -0.10 9.29
N PRO A 312 -12.87 -0.31 9.83
CA PRO A 312 -13.32 0.47 10.99
C PRO A 312 -12.45 0.28 12.23
N ASN A 313 -11.99 -0.95 12.49
CA ASN A 313 -11.09 -1.24 13.61
C ASN A 313 -9.68 -0.64 13.43
N VAL A 314 -9.28 -0.34 12.20
CA VAL A 314 -7.96 0.20 11.86
C VAL A 314 -7.95 1.71 11.70
N VAL A 315 -8.87 2.23 10.90
CA VAL A 315 -8.95 3.64 10.47
C VAL A 315 -10.13 4.36 11.15
N GLY A 316 -11.26 3.68 11.31
CA GLY A 316 -12.53 4.29 11.76
C GLY A 316 -12.53 4.72 13.22
N GLU A 317 -12.23 3.82 14.16
CA GLU A 317 -12.25 4.14 15.59
C GLU A 317 -11.00 4.89 16.07
N ASN A 318 -9.85 4.66 15.45
CA ASN A 318 -8.56 5.17 15.92
C ASN A 318 -8.08 6.46 15.23
N ALA A 319 -8.42 6.69 13.96
CA ALA A 319 -8.02 7.89 13.23
C ALA A 319 -9.15 8.92 13.11
N GLY A 320 -10.42 8.51 13.21
CA GLY A 320 -11.60 9.37 13.14
C GLY A 320 -11.65 10.26 11.90
N LEU A 321 -11.09 9.79 10.78
CA LEU A 321 -11.04 10.53 9.52
C LEU A 321 -12.32 10.23 8.73
N HIS A 322 -12.94 11.28 8.20
CA HIS A 322 -14.07 11.10 7.28
C HIS A 322 -13.56 10.47 5.97
N PRO A 323 -14.22 9.45 5.39
CA PRO A 323 -13.75 8.77 4.17
C PRO A 323 -13.44 9.70 3.01
N LEU A 324 -14.26 10.74 2.81
CA LEU A 324 -14.03 11.77 1.79
C LEU A 324 -12.68 12.47 1.93
N VAL A 325 -12.24 12.76 3.16
CA VAL A 325 -10.93 13.41 3.41
C VAL A 325 -9.80 12.48 3.04
N VAL A 326 -9.94 11.18 3.35
CA VAL A 326 -8.96 10.16 2.97
C VAL A 326 -8.87 10.04 1.45
N MET A 327 -10.00 9.98 0.75
CA MET A 327 -10.04 9.91 -0.72
C MET A 327 -9.40 11.15 -1.37
N LEU A 328 -9.69 12.35 -0.84
CA LEU A 328 -9.09 13.59 -1.33
C LEU A 328 -7.58 13.60 -1.09
N ALA A 329 -7.13 13.21 0.10
CA ALA A 329 -5.71 13.13 0.43
C ALA A 329 -4.97 12.14 -0.48
N LEU A 330 -5.58 10.98 -0.77
CA LEU A 330 -5.04 10.00 -1.71
C LEU A 330 -4.91 10.56 -3.12
N ALA A 331 -5.93 11.25 -3.62
CA ALA A 331 -5.90 11.86 -4.96
C ALA A 331 -4.81 12.93 -5.08
N ILE A 332 -4.67 13.79 -4.06
CA ILE A 332 -3.61 14.81 -4.00
C ILE A 332 -2.23 14.17 -3.91
N ALA A 333 -2.05 13.16 -3.05
CA ALA A 333 -0.76 12.53 -2.90
C ALA A 333 -0.37 11.70 -4.14
N ALA A 334 -1.34 11.08 -4.81
CA ALA A 334 -1.15 10.41 -6.09
C ALA A 334 -0.68 11.36 -7.19
N SER A 335 -1.22 12.58 -7.26
CA SER A 335 -0.81 13.56 -8.28
C SER A 335 0.59 14.12 -8.03
N ILE A 336 1.00 14.27 -6.76
CA ILE A 336 2.31 14.81 -6.38
C ILE A 336 3.42 13.77 -6.54
N ALA A 337 3.21 12.57 -6.01
CA ALA A 337 4.26 11.57 -5.85
C ALA A 337 3.85 10.15 -6.27
N GLY A 338 2.70 9.97 -6.93
CA GLY A 338 2.22 8.67 -7.38
C GLY A 338 1.95 7.70 -6.24
N ILE A 339 2.34 6.43 -6.44
CA ILE A 339 2.15 5.34 -5.45
C ILE A 339 2.85 5.64 -4.11
N PRO A 340 4.12 6.09 -4.07
CA PRO A 340 4.75 6.52 -2.81
C PRO A 340 3.96 7.59 -2.05
N GLY A 341 3.39 8.56 -2.76
CA GLY A 341 2.54 9.59 -2.15
C GLY A 341 1.28 9.00 -1.51
N MET A 342 0.60 8.10 -2.21
CA MET A 342 -0.61 7.45 -1.68
C MET A 342 -0.33 6.65 -0.40
N LEU A 343 0.83 6.02 -0.27
CA LEU A 343 1.22 5.25 0.93
C LEU A 343 1.30 6.14 2.18
N ILE A 344 1.82 7.36 2.04
CA ILE A 344 2.00 8.31 3.15
C ILE A 344 0.79 9.21 3.37
N ALA A 345 -0.20 9.18 2.48
CA ALA A 345 -1.35 10.08 2.51
C ALA A 345 -2.15 9.97 3.81
N VAL A 346 -2.45 8.74 4.25
CA VAL A 346 -3.27 8.51 5.46
C VAL A 346 -2.52 8.94 6.73
N PRO A 347 -1.26 8.51 6.97
CA PRO A 347 -0.47 9.02 8.11
C PRO A 347 -0.35 10.55 8.12
N LEU A 348 -0.09 11.17 6.97
CA LEU A 348 0.03 12.62 6.88
C LEU A 348 -1.29 13.31 7.20
N THR A 349 -2.42 12.76 6.74
CA THR A 349 -3.75 13.27 7.04
C THR A 349 -4.06 13.20 8.54
N VAL A 350 -3.65 12.12 9.21
CA VAL A 350 -3.76 12.00 10.68
C VAL A 350 -2.97 13.11 11.38
N ILE A 351 -1.72 13.33 10.98
CA ILE A 351 -0.86 14.40 11.54
C ILE A 351 -1.53 15.77 11.35
N LEU A 352 -1.97 16.07 10.12
CA LEU A 352 -2.63 17.34 9.78
C LEU A 352 -3.93 17.54 10.56
N LYS A 353 -4.72 16.47 10.77
CA LYS A 353 -5.94 16.52 11.58
C LYS A 353 -5.61 16.88 13.03
N VAL A 354 -4.60 16.24 13.64
CA VAL A 354 -4.22 16.55 15.02
C VAL A 354 -3.77 18.00 15.13
N LEU A 355 -2.88 18.46 14.25
CA LEU A 355 -2.42 19.85 14.23
C LEU A 355 -3.57 20.85 14.03
N GLY A 356 -4.48 20.57 13.10
CA GLY A 356 -5.65 21.42 12.81
C GLY A 356 -6.60 21.52 14.01
N ARG A 357 -6.83 20.41 14.73
CA ARG A 357 -7.64 20.41 15.94
C ARG A 357 -7.01 21.25 17.06
N GLU A 358 -5.72 21.13 17.26
CA GLU A 358 -4.99 21.90 18.28
C GLU A 358 -4.96 23.40 17.94
N LEU A 359 -4.82 23.74 16.66
CA LEU A 359 -4.91 25.13 16.19
C LEU A 359 -6.33 25.70 16.36
N TYR A 360 -7.37 24.91 16.09
CA TYR A 360 -8.76 25.34 16.28
C TYR A 360 -9.05 25.65 17.75
N HIS A 361 -8.66 24.76 18.67
CA HIS A 361 -8.81 25.01 20.11
C HIS A 361 -8.09 26.28 20.53
N GLU A 362 -6.89 26.56 20.01
CA GLU A 362 -6.16 27.80 20.33
C GLU A 362 -6.88 29.08 19.85
N LEU A 363 -7.46 29.03 18.66
CA LEU A 363 -8.08 30.21 18.05
C LEU A 363 -9.48 30.49 18.59
N TYR A 364 -10.23 29.46 19.01
CA TYR A 364 -11.66 29.56 19.29
C TYR A 364 -12.10 29.05 20.67
N ASP A 365 -11.25 28.33 21.41
CA ASP A 365 -11.60 27.77 22.72
C ASP A 365 -10.39 27.83 23.69
N PRO A 366 -9.96 29.04 24.10
CA PRO A 366 -8.86 29.21 25.03
C PRO A 366 -9.35 28.83 26.44
N VAL A 367 -9.09 27.59 26.85
CA VAL A 367 -9.20 27.17 28.26
C VAL A 367 -7.89 27.44 28.98
#